data_AF-A0A836H0U8-F1
#
_entry.id   AF-A0A836H0U8-F1
#
_cell.length_a   1.000
_cell.length_b   1.000
_cell.length_c   1.000
_cell.angle_alpha   90.00
_cell.angle_beta   90.00
_cell.angle_gamma   90.00
#
_symmetry.space_group_name_H-M   'P 1'
#
loop_
_entity.id
_entity.type
_entity.pdbx_description
1 polymer ?
#
loop_
_entity_poly.entity_id
_entity_poly.type
_entity_poly.pdbx_seq_one_letter_code
_entity_poly.pdbx_strand_id
1 'polypeptide(L)'
;MARALLFALSLLVLAAAVNARELHLPADIYDNAAGEWSVEVTSSCRLPLFGSVTFQNATAAVNWQEEGAPEMIISRQSLDSSLSMAALADFLTRDGHELSYAVCGRQDNYLSTPQRPTQVAGMTTTYMVAYSGVPSRSLGGGTCDNTRERTVTIQAMGEPFKPNNGKEWHMQEALYAIDIIVDTMNMEGTCAGMRGTAASNPVPENKKRPRKRRAHRTLRSGLVVSKADEVAAENGVVTLRLIRRSAAHQPWFLRYYTPIVFATTFITYRIVHSFCSARAAKS
;
A
#
# COMPACT_ATOMS: atom_id res chain seq x y z
N MET A 1 -45.58 3.54 -11.19
CA MET A 1 -44.35 4.29 -11.56
C MET A 1 -43.24 4.15 -10.51
N ALA A 2 -43.49 4.29 -9.21
CA ALA A 2 -42.45 4.17 -8.16
C ALA A 2 -41.70 2.82 -8.12
N ARG A 3 -42.38 1.69 -8.40
CA ARG A 3 -41.75 0.34 -8.42
C ARG A 3 -40.76 0.15 -9.58
N ALA A 4 -41.01 0.76 -10.73
CA ALA A 4 -40.09 0.70 -11.88
C ALA A 4 -38.84 1.57 -11.63
N LEU A 5 -39.01 2.68 -10.92
CA LEU A 5 -37.92 3.58 -10.55
C LEU A 5 -36.98 2.94 -9.49
N LEU A 6 -37.55 2.23 -8.51
CA LEU A 6 -36.77 1.44 -7.55
C LEU A 6 -36.02 0.27 -8.20
N PHE A 7 -36.62 -0.41 -9.17
CA PHE A 7 -35.97 -1.49 -9.92
C PHE A 7 -34.84 -0.97 -10.83
N ALA A 8 -35.03 0.20 -11.44
CA ALA A 8 -34.00 0.86 -12.25
C ALA A 8 -32.82 1.34 -11.39
N LEU A 9 -33.10 1.89 -10.20
CA LEU A 9 -32.06 2.27 -9.22
C LEU A 9 -31.29 1.05 -8.70
N SER A 10 -31.96 -0.07 -8.41
CA SER A 10 -31.25 -1.29 -8.01
C SER A 10 -30.39 -1.85 -9.14
N LEU A 11 -30.87 -1.84 -10.38
CA LEU A 11 -30.07 -2.27 -11.55
C LEU A 11 -28.86 -1.36 -11.80
N LEU A 12 -28.98 -0.04 -11.59
CA LEU A 12 -27.87 0.90 -11.69
C LEU A 12 -26.81 0.68 -10.60
N VAL A 13 -27.24 0.40 -9.36
CA VAL A 13 -26.32 0.08 -8.25
C VAL A 13 -25.63 -1.27 -8.47
N LEU A 14 -26.33 -2.26 -8.99
CA LEU A 14 -25.72 -3.54 -9.38
C LEU A 14 -24.76 -3.39 -10.58
N ALA A 15 -25.08 -2.55 -11.56
CA ALA A 15 -24.19 -2.30 -12.71
C ALA A 15 -22.92 -1.54 -12.32
N ALA A 16 -23.00 -0.62 -11.35
CA ALA A 16 -21.82 0.05 -10.79
C ALA A 16 -20.90 -0.94 -10.06
N ALA A 17 -21.47 -1.89 -9.31
CA ALA A 17 -20.70 -2.89 -8.56
C ALA A 17 -19.98 -3.94 -9.43
N VAL A 18 -20.35 -4.10 -10.71
CA VAL A 18 -19.78 -5.14 -11.61
C VAL A 18 -18.44 -4.72 -12.23
N ASN A 19 -18.07 -3.43 -12.18
CA ASN A 19 -16.85 -2.94 -12.83
C ASN A 19 -15.66 -2.76 -11.88
N ALA A 20 -15.86 -2.98 -10.58
CA ALA A 20 -14.79 -2.88 -9.61
C ALA A 20 -13.82 -4.05 -9.79
N ARG A 21 -12.58 -3.74 -10.16
CA ARG A 21 -11.54 -4.75 -10.35
C ARG A 21 -10.77 -4.97 -9.05
N GLU A 22 -10.37 -6.21 -8.81
CA GLU A 22 -9.67 -6.59 -7.58
C GLU A 22 -8.15 -6.66 -7.76
N LEU A 23 -7.43 -6.19 -6.74
CA LEU A 23 -6.03 -6.44 -6.48
C LEU A 23 -5.91 -7.30 -5.23
N HIS A 24 -5.31 -8.46 -5.36
CA HIS A 24 -5.08 -9.37 -4.23
C HIS A 24 -3.71 -9.09 -3.61
N LEU A 25 -3.68 -8.93 -2.29
CA LEU A 25 -2.44 -8.91 -1.50
C LEU A 25 -2.27 -10.23 -0.75
N PRO A 26 -1.01 -10.65 -0.52
CA PRO A 26 -0.71 -11.71 0.43
C PRO A 26 -1.41 -11.45 1.76
N ALA A 27 -2.10 -12.48 2.28
CA ALA A 27 -2.92 -12.36 3.48
C ALA A 27 -2.14 -11.80 4.68
N ASP A 28 -0.87 -12.14 4.83
CA ASP A 28 -0.03 -11.63 5.92
C ASP A 28 0.32 -10.15 5.78
N ILE A 29 0.43 -9.62 4.56
CA ILE A 29 0.55 -8.17 4.34
C ILE A 29 -0.77 -7.48 4.68
N TYR A 30 -1.87 -7.99 4.10
CA TYR A 30 -3.19 -7.39 4.26
C TYR A 30 -3.64 -7.34 5.72
N ASP A 31 -3.43 -8.43 6.47
CA ASP A 31 -3.77 -8.52 7.89
C ASP A 31 -2.93 -7.57 8.77
N ASN A 32 -1.79 -7.07 8.28
CA ASN A 32 -0.89 -6.17 9.00
C ASN A 32 -0.90 -4.73 8.46
N ALA A 33 -1.84 -4.42 7.56
CA ALA A 33 -1.98 -3.12 6.92
C ALA A 33 -3.10 -2.26 7.51
N ALA A 34 -3.56 -2.50 8.74
CA ALA A 34 -4.73 -1.79 9.28
C ALA A 34 -4.57 -0.26 9.29
N GLY A 35 -5.68 0.46 9.17
CA GLY A 35 -5.74 1.91 9.25
C GLY A 35 -5.79 2.62 7.90
N GLU A 36 -5.45 3.92 7.90
CA GLU A 36 -5.55 4.80 6.72
C GLU A 36 -4.20 4.96 6.01
N TRP A 37 -4.23 4.87 4.69
CA TRP A 37 -3.07 4.90 3.81
C TRP A 37 -3.28 5.87 2.65
N SER A 38 -2.21 6.54 2.23
CA SER A 38 -2.14 7.17 0.91
C SER A 38 -1.73 6.14 -0.12
N VAL A 39 -2.35 6.23 -1.29
CA VAL A 39 -2.07 5.38 -2.45
C VAL A 39 -1.49 6.27 -3.55
N GLU A 40 -0.44 5.78 -4.21
CA GLU A 40 0.17 6.38 -5.39
C GLU A 40 0.38 5.29 -6.43
N VAL A 41 -0.05 5.54 -7.67
CA VAL A 41 0.25 4.64 -8.80
C VAL A 41 0.95 5.42 -9.88
N THR A 42 2.08 4.89 -10.35
CA THR A 42 2.85 5.42 -11.48
C THR A 42 3.01 4.36 -12.54
N SER A 43 2.80 4.73 -13.80
CA SER A 43 2.97 3.86 -14.95
C SER A 43 3.27 4.67 -16.22
N SER A 44 3.64 3.99 -17.30
CA SER A 44 3.74 4.60 -18.64
C SER A 44 2.40 4.66 -19.36
N CYS A 45 1.44 3.80 -19.02
CA CYS A 45 0.14 3.75 -19.70
C CYS A 45 -0.83 4.86 -19.27
N ARG A 46 -0.68 5.38 -18.05
CA ARG A 46 -1.59 6.37 -17.48
C ARG A 46 -0.80 7.41 -16.70
N LEU A 47 -1.36 8.62 -16.60
CA LEU A 47 -0.83 9.62 -15.70
C LEU A 47 -0.85 9.11 -14.25
N PRO A 48 0.12 9.52 -13.42
CA PRO A 48 0.14 9.16 -12.01
C PRO A 48 -1.18 9.50 -11.31
N LEU A 49 -1.67 8.57 -10.49
CA LEU A 49 -2.89 8.77 -9.70
C LEU A 49 -2.59 8.74 -8.21
N PHE A 50 -3.34 9.52 -7.45
CA PHE A 50 -3.19 9.63 -6.02
C PHE A 50 -4.51 9.39 -5.31
N GLY A 51 -4.48 8.63 -4.23
CA GLY A 51 -5.68 8.24 -3.53
C GLY A 51 -5.45 8.01 -2.05
N SER A 52 -6.49 7.47 -1.43
CA SER A 52 -6.44 6.96 -0.08
C SER A 52 -7.19 5.64 0.02
N VAL A 53 -6.76 4.79 0.94
CA VAL A 53 -7.41 3.52 1.23
C VAL A 53 -7.39 3.27 2.73
N THR A 54 -8.44 2.64 3.21
CA THR A 54 -8.57 2.30 4.63
C THR A 54 -8.78 0.81 4.78
N PHE A 55 -7.83 0.14 5.43
CA PHE A 55 -7.90 -1.30 5.72
C PHE A 55 -8.58 -1.51 7.08
N GLN A 56 -9.74 -2.16 7.05
CA GLN A 56 -10.51 -2.50 8.27
C GLN A 56 -11.12 -3.91 8.22
N ASN A 57 -11.52 -4.37 7.02
CA ASN A 57 -12.21 -5.64 6.79
C ASN A 57 -11.46 -6.46 5.74
N ALA A 58 -12.06 -7.55 5.23
CA ALA A 58 -11.47 -8.40 4.19
C ALA A 58 -11.22 -7.71 2.83
N THR A 59 -11.86 -6.57 2.59
CA THR A 59 -11.68 -5.74 1.39
C THR A 59 -11.50 -4.27 1.75
N ALA A 60 -10.78 -3.54 0.91
CA ALA A 60 -10.50 -2.11 1.04
C ALA A 60 -10.62 -1.42 -0.32
N ALA A 61 -11.54 -0.47 -0.44
CA ALA A 61 -11.73 0.29 -1.68
C ALA A 61 -10.79 1.51 -1.72
N VAL A 62 -10.16 1.75 -2.86
CA VAL A 62 -9.31 2.93 -3.07
C VAL A 62 -10.19 4.11 -3.48
N ASN A 63 -10.08 5.20 -2.74
CA ASN A 63 -10.70 6.48 -3.06
C ASN A 63 -9.68 7.39 -3.75
N TRP A 64 -9.80 7.52 -5.07
CA TRP A 64 -8.94 8.36 -5.89
C TRP A 64 -9.28 9.85 -5.78
N GLN A 65 -8.29 10.71 -5.96
CA GLN A 65 -8.49 12.16 -6.00
C GLN A 65 -8.96 12.62 -7.39
N GLU A 66 -8.54 11.91 -8.43
CA GLU A 66 -8.84 12.24 -9.82
C GLU A 66 -10.16 11.62 -10.28
N GLU A 67 -11.02 12.41 -10.93
CA GLU A 67 -12.24 11.92 -11.56
C GLU A 67 -11.92 11.02 -12.77
N GLY A 68 -12.68 9.93 -12.92
CA GLY A 68 -12.48 8.94 -13.99
C GLY A 68 -11.35 7.94 -13.74
N ALA A 69 -10.78 7.91 -12.53
CA ALA A 69 -9.90 6.84 -12.06
C ALA A 69 -10.64 5.47 -12.02
N PRO A 70 -9.94 4.35 -12.27
CA PRO A 70 -10.57 3.04 -12.28
C PRO A 70 -10.95 2.63 -10.86
N GLU A 71 -12.13 2.02 -10.70
CA GLU A 71 -12.53 1.48 -9.40
C GLU A 71 -11.62 0.32 -9.01
N MET A 72 -10.96 0.47 -7.86
CA MET A 72 -9.96 -0.47 -7.37
C MET A 72 -10.33 -0.95 -5.97
N ILE A 73 -10.45 -2.27 -5.84
CA ILE A 73 -10.63 -2.95 -4.55
C ILE A 73 -9.38 -3.76 -4.24
N ILE A 74 -8.86 -3.60 -3.04
CA ILE A 74 -7.77 -4.42 -2.51
C ILE A 74 -8.38 -5.47 -1.60
N SER A 75 -8.06 -6.74 -1.82
CA SER A 75 -8.59 -7.84 -1.00
C SER A 75 -7.50 -8.80 -0.54
N ARG A 76 -7.82 -9.51 0.53
CA ARG A 76 -6.98 -10.52 1.17
C ARG A 76 -7.01 -11.82 0.39
N GLN A 77 -5.85 -12.39 0.06
CA GLN A 77 -5.79 -13.72 -0.59
C GLN A 77 -4.65 -14.59 -0.02
N SER A 78 -4.88 -15.91 0.05
CA SER A 78 -3.83 -16.86 0.44
C SER A 78 -2.75 -16.96 -0.63
N LEU A 79 -1.50 -17.18 -0.20
CA LEU A 79 -0.36 -17.41 -1.08
C LEU A 79 -0.49 -18.72 -1.90
N ASP A 80 -1.30 -19.68 -1.44
CA ASP A 80 -1.50 -20.97 -2.12
C ASP A 80 -2.36 -20.86 -3.38
N SER A 81 -2.89 -19.67 -3.66
CA SER A 81 -3.78 -19.40 -4.78
C SER A 81 -3.23 -18.30 -5.68
N SER A 82 -3.66 -18.30 -6.95
CA SER A 82 -3.35 -17.22 -7.89
C SER A 82 -3.92 -15.90 -7.38
N LEU A 83 -3.10 -14.86 -7.29
CA LEU A 83 -3.49 -13.53 -6.83
C LEU A 83 -3.86 -12.66 -8.03
N SER A 84 -4.99 -11.95 -7.96
CA SER A 84 -5.43 -11.03 -9.01
C SER A 84 -4.65 -9.70 -8.99
N MET A 85 -4.35 -9.17 -10.16
CA MET A 85 -3.91 -7.78 -10.41
C MET A 85 -4.84 -7.07 -11.40
N ALA A 86 -6.08 -7.53 -11.54
CA ALA A 86 -7.05 -6.96 -12.47
C ALA A 86 -7.21 -5.44 -12.26
N ALA A 87 -7.18 -4.97 -11.01
CA ALA A 87 -7.30 -3.54 -10.72
C ALA A 87 -6.17 -2.68 -11.31
N LEU A 88 -5.03 -3.29 -11.65
CA LEU A 88 -3.89 -2.62 -12.26
C LEU A 88 -3.87 -2.71 -13.79
N ALA A 89 -4.84 -3.38 -14.42
CA ALA A 89 -4.81 -3.71 -15.85
C ALA A 89 -4.61 -2.47 -16.76
N ASP A 90 -5.32 -1.37 -16.47
CA ASP A 90 -5.22 -0.10 -17.22
C ASP A 90 -3.87 0.62 -17.04
N PHE A 91 -3.12 0.27 -15.99
CA PHE A 91 -1.78 0.80 -15.74
C PHE A 91 -0.69 -0.07 -16.35
N LEU A 92 -0.94 -1.38 -16.47
CA LEU A 92 0.03 -2.37 -16.94
C LEU A 92 0.08 -2.47 -18.47
N THR A 93 -1.07 -2.41 -19.13
CA THR A 93 -1.18 -2.61 -20.59
C THR A 93 -2.17 -1.64 -21.21
N ARG A 94 -1.95 -1.27 -22.48
CA ARG A 94 -2.84 -0.39 -23.23
C ARG A 94 -4.24 -0.99 -23.42
N ASP A 95 -4.32 -2.30 -23.58
CA ASP A 95 -5.56 -3.02 -23.85
C ASP A 95 -6.33 -3.37 -22.57
N GLY A 96 -5.79 -3.04 -21.39
CA GLY A 96 -6.45 -3.27 -20.11
C GLY A 96 -6.68 -4.76 -19.81
N HIS A 97 -5.76 -5.62 -20.24
CA HIS A 97 -5.86 -7.05 -19.99
C HIS A 97 -5.68 -7.36 -18.51
N GLU A 98 -6.61 -8.14 -17.96
CA GLU A 98 -6.52 -8.59 -16.58
C GLU A 98 -5.38 -9.59 -16.41
N LEU A 99 -4.54 -9.32 -15.42
CA LEU A 99 -3.41 -10.16 -15.07
C LEU A 99 -3.61 -10.71 -13.67
N SER A 100 -3.05 -11.89 -13.46
CA SER A 100 -2.89 -12.53 -12.16
C SER A 100 -1.41 -12.83 -11.94
N TYR A 101 -1.01 -13.16 -10.73
CA TYR A 101 0.36 -13.58 -10.43
C TYR A 101 0.37 -14.70 -9.40
N ALA A 102 1.41 -15.52 -9.48
CA ALA A 102 1.74 -16.49 -8.45
C ALA A 102 2.99 -16.03 -7.70
N VAL A 103 2.97 -16.18 -6.39
CA VAL A 103 4.12 -15.87 -5.54
C VAL A 103 5.07 -17.06 -5.55
N CYS A 104 6.32 -16.82 -5.93
CA CYS A 104 7.34 -17.86 -6.13
C CYS A 104 8.51 -17.78 -5.14
N GLY A 105 8.62 -16.67 -4.42
CA GLY A 105 9.66 -16.47 -3.44
C GLY A 105 9.20 -15.48 -2.38
N ARG A 106 9.66 -15.73 -1.16
CA ARG A 106 9.52 -14.84 -0.01
C ARG A 106 10.91 -14.62 0.56
N GLN A 107 11.24 -13.37 0.83
CA GLN A 107 12.49 -12.99 1.45
C GLN A 107 12.21 -12.04 2.60
N ASP A 108 12.75 -12.37 3.77
CA ASP A 108 12.62 -11.57 4.98
C ASP A 108 13.99 -10.93 5.27
N ASN A 109 14.01 -9.62 5.50
CA ASN A 109 15.23 -8.84 5.71
C ASN A 109 15.05 -7.85 6.87
N TYR A 110 16.14 -7.55 7.58
CA TYR A 110 16.19 -6.49 8.57
C TYR A 110 17.10 -5.38 8.06
N LEU A 111 16.53 -4.19 7.87
CA LEU A 111 17.24 -3.02 7.38
C LEU A 111 17.55 -2.08 8.55
N SER A 112 18.81 -1.68 8.71
CA SER A 112 19.18 -0.63 9.65
C SER A 112 18.72 0.72 9.12
N THR A 113 17.83 1.39 9.85
CA THR A 113 17.17 2.62 9.41
C THR A 113 17.18 3.64 10.54
N PRO A 114 18.34 4.28 10.79
CA PRO A 114 18.54 5.19 11.92
C PRO A 114 17.86 6.56 11.74
N GLN A 115 17.52 6.95 10.50
CA GLN A 115 16.80 8.19 10.20
C GLN A 115 15.44 7.84 9.61
N ARG A 116 14.36 8.35 10.23
CA ARG A 116 12.99 7.97 9.89
C ARG A 116 12.01 9.13 9.92
N PRO A 117 10.87 9.00 9.20
CA PRO A 117 9.70 9.82 9.42
C PRO A 117 9.26 9.78 10.88
N THR A 118 8.67 10.88 11.36
CA THR A 118 8.29 11.06 12.76
C THR A 118 7.32 9.98 13.27
N GLN A 119 6.54 9.37 12.38
CA GLN A 119 5.57 8.33 12.72
C GLN A 119 6.22 7.04 13.26
N VAL A 120 7.50 6.77 12.94
CA VAL A 120 8.22 5.54 13.32
C VAL A 120 9.61 5.85 13.91
N ALA A 121 9.81 7.07 14.42
CA ALA A 121 11.11 7.56 14.91
C ALA A 121 11.73 6.75 16.07
N GLY A 122 10.95 5.91 16.76
CA GLY A 122 11.43 5.05 17.85
C GLY A 122 12.09 3.73 17.42
N MET A 123 12.04 3.37 16.12
CA MET A 123 12.56 2.10 15.63
C MET A 123 13.97 2.23 15.05
N THR A 124 14.89 1.36 15.48
CA THR A 124 16.28 1.31 14.96
C THR A 124 16.44 0.40 13.74
N THR A 125 15.55 -0.58 13.58
CA THR A 125 15.55 -1.58 12.50
C THR A 125 14.20 -1.69 11.85
N THR A 126 14.14 -1.71 10.52
CA THR A 126 12.93 -1.99 9.74
C THR A 126 12.91 -3.46 9.39
N TYR A 127 11.81 -4.14 9.67
CA TYR A 127 11.56 -5.44 9.09
C TYR A 127 10.94 -5.25 7.70
N MET A 128 11.52 -5.93 6.71
CA MET A 128 11.06 -5.92 5.34
C MET A 128 10.77 -7.35 4.89
N VAL A 129 9.57 -7.56 4.33
CA VAL A 129 9.21 -8.80 3.63
C VAL A 129 9.03 -8.46 2.16
N ALA A 130 9.74 -9.19 1.30
CA ALA A 130 9.64 -9.07 -0.14
C ALA A 130 9.11 -10.38 -0.75
N TYR A 131 8.03 -10.28 -1.51
CA TYR A 131 7.50 -11.35 -2.33
C TYR A 131 7.91 -11.14 -3.77
N SER A 132 8.37 -12.19 -4.43
CA SER A 132 8.66 -12.20 -5.87
C SER A 132 7.70 -13.16 -6.57
N GLY A 133 7.13 -12.76 -7.69
CA GLY A 133 6.11 -13.54 -8.40
C GLY A 133 6.22 -13.43 -9.91
N VAL A 134 5.50 -14.34 -10.58
CA VAL A 134 5.43 -14.44 -12.04
C VAL A 134 4.01 -14.06 -12.48
N PRO A 135 3.85 -13.10 -13.40
CA PRO A 135 2.54 -12.72 -13.93
C PRO A 135 2.00 -13.77 -14.90
N SER A 136 0.69 -13.88 -14.97
CA SER A 136 -0.05 -14.81 -15.83
C SER A 136 -1.36 -14.18 -16.29
N ARG A 137 -1.72 -14.39 -17.57
CA ARG A 137 -3.02 -13.99 -18.13
C ARG A 137 -4.16 -14.92 -17.71
N SER A 138 -3.87 -16.13 -17.21
CA SER A 138 -4.87 -17.06 -16.74
C SER A 138 -4.81 -17.23 -15.22
N LEU A 139 -6.00 -17.24 -14.61
CA LEU A 139 -6.26 -17.54 -13.20
C LEU A 139 -5.88 -19.03 -12.96
N GLY A 140 -4.61 -19.29 -12.64
CA GLY A 140 -4.06 -20.65 -12.46
C GLY A 140 -2.89 -21.04 -13.38
N GLY A 141 -2.47 -20.18 -14.32
CA GLY A 141 -1.34 -20.45 -15.22
C GLY A 141 0.04 -20.00 -14.74
N GLY A 142 0.09 -19.35 -13.58
CA GLY A 142 1.34 -18.89 -12.96
C GLY A 142 2.04 -20.04 -12.25
N THR A 143 2.80 -20.87 -12.96
CA THR A 143 3.71 -21.83 -12.33
C THR A 143 5.04 -21.16 -12.04
N CYS A 144 5.56 -21.40 -10.84
CA CYS A 144 6.87 -20.94 -10.40
C CYS A 144 7.97 -21.84 -10.96
N ASP A 145 8.17 -21.79 -12.27
CA ASP A 145 9.32 -22.41 -12.91
C ASP A 145 10.52 -21.46 -12.90
N ASN A 146 11.73 -22.00 -12.72
CA ASN A 146 12.98 -21.22 -12.68
C ASN A 146 13.32 -20.58 -14.03
N THR A 147 12.64 -20.98 -15.10
CA THR A 147 12.81 -20.44 -16.45
C THR A 147 12.06 -19.13 -16.68
N ARG A 148 11.05 -18.82 -15.86
CA ARG A 148 10.22 -17.62 -16.00
C ARG A 148 10.78 -16.48 -15.16
N GLU A 149 10.86 -15.31 -15.76
CA GLU A 149 11.29 -14.10 -15.07
C GLU A 149 10.25 -13.67 -14.02
N ARG A 150 10.75 -13.31 -12.83
CA ARG A 150 9.92 -12.84 -11.72
C ARG A 150 9.80 -11.32 -11.82
N THR A 151 8.80 -10.85 -12.54
CA THR A 151 8.60 -9.42 -12.82
C THR A 151 7.67 -8.73 -11.83
N VAL A 152 6.97 -9.47 -10.96
CA VAL A 152 6.12 -8.90 -9.90
C VAL A 152 6.88 -8.97 -8.58
N THR A 153 6.98 -7.84 -7.89
CA THR A 153 7.59 -7.74 -6.56
C THR A 153 6.66 -6.97 -5.61
N ILE A 154 6.44 -7.51 -4.41
CA ILE A 154 5.67 -6.84 -3.36
C ILE A 154 6.56 -6.71 -2.14
N GLN A 155 6.82 -5.48 -1.69
CA GLN A 155 7.64 -5.19 -0.53
C GLN A 155 6.77 -4.58 0.56
N ALA A 156 6.76 -5.19 1.74
CA ALA A 156 6.09 -4.65 2.93
C ALA A 156 7.13 -4.29 3.98
N MET A 157 7.05 -3.08 4.51
CA MET A 157 7.98 -2.53 5.49
C MET A 157 7.27 -2.13 6.77
N GLY A 158 7.84 -2.54 7.91
CA GLY A 158 7.18 -2.37 9.20
C GLY A 158 7.98 -2.86 10.40
N GLU A 159 7.24 -3.11 11.48
CA GLU A 159 7.67 -3.98 12.57
C GLU A 159 7.64 -5.45 12.13
N PRO A 160 8.38 -6.34 12.81
CA PRO A 160 8.28 -7.78 12.56
C PRO A 160 6.84 -8.28 12.70
N PHE A 161 6.28 -8.79 11.60
CA PHE A 161 4.93 -9.37 11.56
C PHE A 161 4.98 -10.85 11.20
N LYS A 162 4.05 -11.63 11.76
CA LYS A 162 3.94 -13.06 11.49
C LYS A 162 2.68 -13.35 10.67
N PRO A 163 2.71 -14.37 9.80
CA PRO A 163 1.48 -14.86 9.19
C PRO A 163 0.51 -15.25 10.29
N ASN A 164 -0.73 -14.77 10.17
CA ASN A 164 -1.76 -15.02 11.15
C ASN A 164 -2.25 -16.47 10.98
N ASN A 165 -2.11 -17.31 12.01
CA ASN A 165 -2.49 -18.73 12.00
C ASN A 165 -4.03 -18.92 12.08
N GLY A 166 -4.81 -18.14 11.35
CA GLY A 166 -6.27 -18.26 11.30
C GLY A 166 -7.03 -17.63 12.47
N LYS A 167 -6.40 -16.79 13.30
CA LYS A 167 -7.13 -15.96 14.26
C LYS A 167 -7.48 -14.62 13.61
N GLU A 168 -8.52 -14.64 12.79
CA GLU A 168 -9.03 -13.54 11.93
C GLU A 168 -9.25 -12.19 12.63
N TRP A 169 -9.20 -12.12 13.96
CA TRP A 169 -9.75 -11.01 14.73
C TRP A 169 -8.81 -9.84 15.03
N HIS A 170 -7.56 -9.87 14.59
CA HIS A 170 -6.66 -8.74 14.81
C HIS A 170 -5.91 -8.36 13.54
N MET A 171 -6.54 -7.49 12.74
CA MET A 171 -5.77 -6.61 11.86
C MET A 171 -4.79 -5.83 12.72
N GLN A 172 -3.50 -5.94 12.40
CA GLN A 172 -2.43 -5.28 13.12
C GLN A 172 -1.94 -4.08 12.33
N GLU A 173 -1.42 -3.12 13.07
CA GLU A 173 -0.90 -1.88 12.54
C GLU A 173 0.64 -1.93 12.48
N ALA A 174 1.18 -3.06 12.02
CA ALA A 174 2.62 -3.34 12.03
C ALA A 174 3.35 -2.72 10.83
N LEU A 175 2.66 -2.50 9.71
CA LEU A 175 3.24 -1.95 8.49
C LEU A 175 3.14 -0.42 8.44
N TYR A 176 4.08 0.21 7.75
CA TYR A 176 4.05 1.65 7.44
C TYR A 176 4.23 1.97 5.95
N ALA A 177 4.74 1.03 5.15
CA ALA A 177 4.85 1.17 3.69
C ALA A 177 4.67 -0.19 2.99
N ILE A 178 3.99 -0.19 1.85
CA ILE A 178 3.84 -1.34 0.96
C ILE A 178 4.10 -0.84 -0.47
N ASP A 179 5.04 -1.45 -1.17
CA ASP A 179 5.36 -1.16 -2.56
C ASP A 179 5.07 -2.39 -3.42
N ILE A 180 4.31 -2.22 -4.48
CA ILE A 180 4.01 -3.25 -5.48
C ILE A 180 4.61 -2.77 -6.79
N ILE A 181 5.57 -3.53 -7.30
CA ILE A 181 6.38 -3.19 -8.46
C ILE A 181 6.16 -4.28 -9.49
N VAL A 182 5.74 -3.87 -10.69
CA VAL A 182 5.52 -4.78 -11.82
C VAL A 182 6.35 -4.31 -13.00
N ASP A 183 7.30 -5.13 -13.43
CA ASP A 183 8.04 -4.90 -14.67
C ASP A 183 7.22 -5.41 -15.86
N THR A 184 6.85 -4.48 -16.75
CA THR A 184 6.04 -4.74 -17.94
C THR A 184 6.85 -4.75 -19.23
N MET A 185 8.19 -4.62 -19.20
CA MET A 185 9.01 -4.53 -20.41
C MET A 185 8.80 -5.71 -21.37
N ASN A 186 8.62 -6.91 -20.82
CA ASN A 186 8.42 -8.13 -21.58
C ASN A 186 6.94 -8.50 -21.76
N MET A 187 6.01 -7.62 -21.37
CA MET A 187 4.57 -7.85 -21.52
C MET A 187 4.08 -7.29 -22.85
N GLU A 188 3.36 -8.13 -23.60
CA GLU A 188 2.66 -7.69 -24.81
C GLU A 188 1.55 -6.69 -24.43
N GLY A 189 1.50 -5.57 -25.16
CA GLY A 189 0.59 -4.44 -24.89
C GLY A 189 1.14 -3.42 -23.89
N THR A 190 2.40 -3.52 -23.45
CA THR A 190 3.04 -2.50 -22.60
C THR A 190 3.12 -1.13 -23.27
N CYS A 191 3.03 -0.06 -22.47
CA CYS A 191 3.23 1.31 -22.91
C CYS A 191 4.68 1.78 -22.78
N ALA A 192 5.58 0.91 -22.30
CA ALA A 192 7.01 1.18 -22.24
C ALA A 192 7.61 1.38 -23.65
N GLY A 193 8.44 2.41 -23.83
CA GLY A 193 9.33 2.49 -25.00
C GLY A 193 8.73 2.79 -26.39
N MET A 194 7.48 3.29 -26.53
CA MET A 194 6.95 3.74 -27.83
C MET A 194 7.55 5.10 -28.32
N ARG A 195 8.87 5.26 -28.29
CA ARG A 195 9.58 6.38 -28.96
C ARG A 195 10.40 5.96 -30.18
N GLY A 196 10.39 4.67 -30.55
CA GLY A 196 11.26 4.13 -31.61
C GLY A 196 10.62 3.79 -32.97
N THR A 197 9.36 3.37 -33.04
CA THR A 197 8.88 2.64 -34.24
C THR A 197 7.39 2.82 -34.54
N ALA A 198 6.89 4.05 -34.52
CA ALA A 198 5.63 4.36 -35.23
C ALA A 198 5.62 5.80 -35.74
N ALA A 199 5.70 5.91 -37.07
CA ALA A 199 5.34 7.06 -37.90
C ALA A 199 6.07 8.39 -37.61
N SER A 200 7.13 8.61 -38.38
CA SER A 200 7.51 9.93 -38.86
C SER A 200 6.30 10.68 -39.42
N ASN A 201 5.94 11.81 -38.82
CA ASN A 201 5.41 12.98 -39.52
C ASN A 201 5.75 14.25 -38.72
N PRO A 202 5.96 15.38 -39.41
CA PRO A 202 7.01 16.33 -39.06
C PRO A 202 6.63 17.31 -37.96
N VAL A 203 7.70 17.78 -37.31
CA VAL A 203 7.83 18.92 -36.40
C VAL A 203 6.94 20.12 -36.82
N PRO A 204 6.43 20.90 -35.86
CA PRO A 204 6.88 22.28 -35.86
C PRO A 204 7.56 22.67 -34.55
N GLU A 205 8.57 23.47 -34.80
CA GLU A 205 9.62 23.94 -33.94
C GLU A 205 9.09 24.82 -32.80
N ASN A 206 9.90 24.90 -31.74
CA ASN A 206 10.04 26.07 -30.89
C ASN A 206 8.96 26.31 -29.82
N LYS A 207 9.32 26.03 -28.55
CA LYS A 207 9.26 27.02 -27.46
C LYS A 207 10.10 26.59 -26.24
N LYS A 208 11.29 27.17 -26.18
CA LYS A 208 12.03 27.69 -25.00
C LYS A 208 11.99 26.85 -23.71
N ARG A 209 13.14 26.22 -23.41
CA ARG A 209 13.57 25.80 -22.07
C ARG A 209 13.34 26.91 -21.03
N PRO A 210 12.62 26.67 -19.92
CA PRO A 210 12.68 27.54 -18.77
C PRO A 210 13.87 27.17 -17.87
N ARG A 211 14.71 28.19 -17.74
CA ARG A 211 15.91 28.37 -16.92
C ARG A 211 15.67 28.04 -15.44
N LYS A 212 16.66 27.38 -14.82
CA LYS A 212 16.89 27.21 -13.37
C LYS A 212 16.16 28.25 -12.51
N ARG A 213 15.27 27.80 -11.61
CA ARG A 213 14.95 28.52 -10.37
C ARG A 213 15.36 27.66 -9.18
N ARG A 214 16.16 28.28 -8.30
CA ARG A 214 16.65 27.72 -7.04
C ARG A 214 15.45 27.29 -6.18
N ALA A 215 15.54 26.09 -5.62
CA ALA A 215 14.63 25.58 -4.63
C ALA A 215 14.70 26.43 -3.36
N HIS A 216 13.64 27.19 -3.07
CA HIS A 216 13.30 27.50 -1.69
C HIS A 216 12.47 26.34 -1.16
N ARG A 217 13.10 25.61 -0.25
CA ARG A 217 12.56 24.47 0.49
C ARG A 217 11.49 24.99 1.45
N THR A 218 10.23 24.81 1.09
CA THR A 218 9.13 24.79 2.05
C THR A 218 8.50 23.41 1.96
N LEU A 219 8.70 22.61 3.03
CA LEU A 219 8.00 21.35 3.23
C LEU A 219 6.50 21.65 3.31
N ARG A 220 5.81 21.53 2.18
CA ARG A 220 4.40 21.18 2.16
C ARG A 220 4.33 19.74 1.72
N SER A 221 3.71 18.92 2.55
CA SER A 221 3.32 17.53 2.27
C SER A 221 2.51 17.49 0.97
N GLY A 222 3.19 17.32 -0.15
CA GLY A 222 2.61 16.97 -1.43
C GLY A 222 3.35 15.73 -1.90
N LEU A 223 2.62 14.64 -2.12
CA LEU A 223 3.10 13.51 -2.90
C LEU A 223 3.53 14.09 -4.26
N VAL A 224 4.83 14.19 -4.46
CA VAL A 224 5.43 14.51 -5.75
C VAL A 224 6.07 13.21 -6.19
N VAL A 225 5.62 12.70 -7.33
CA VAL A 225 6.23 11.53 -7.97
C VAL A 225 7.73 11.76 -8.00
N SER A 226 8.50 10.82 -7.44
CA SER A 226 9.94 10.99 -7.44
C SER A 226 10.44 10.91 -8.89
N LYS A 227 11.46 11.69 -9.23
CA LYS A 227 12.08 11.63 -10.56
C LYS A 227 12.59 10.21 -10.91
N ALA A 228 12.88 9.40 -9.90
CA ALA A 228 13.24 7.99 -10.08
C ALA A 228 12.05 7.14 -10.51
N ASP A 229 10.87 7.39 -9.91
CA ASP A 229 9.63 6.68 -10.27
C ASP A 229 9.14 7.08 -11.67
N GLU A 230 9.34 8.33 -12.10
CA GLU A 230 9.07 8.75 -13.49
C GLU A 230 9.94 8.01 -14.51
N VAL A 231 11.25 7.92 -14.24
CA VAL A 231 12.19 7.21 -15.12
C VAL A 231 11.90 5.69 -15.13
N ALA A 232 11.50 5.12 -13.99
CA ALA A 232 11.11 3.72 -13.90
C ALA A 232 9.83 3.45 -14.72
N ALA A 233 8.83 4.33 -14.61
CA ALA A 233 7.61 4.26 -15.42
C ALA A 233 7.91 4.33 -16.91
N GLU A 234 8.79 5.24 -17.36
CA GLU A 234 9.24 5.33 -18.75
C GLU A 234 9.87 4.01 -19.25
N ASN A 235 10.58 3.30 -18.38
CA ASN A 235 11.19 2.00 -18.65
C ASN A 235 10.21 0.82 -18.49
N GLY A 236 8.91 1.07 -18.33
CA GLY A 236 7.92 -0.01 -18.22
C GLY A 236 7.74 -0.61 -16.84
N VAL A 237 8.23 0.06 -15.79
CA VAL A 237 7.97 -0.38 -14.42
C VAL A 237 6.73 0.34 -13.89
N VAL A 238 5.71 -0.43 -13.52
CA VAL A 238 4.53 0.10 -12.84
C VAL A 238 4.74 -0.02 -11.35
N THR A 239 4.55 1.07 -10.62
CA THR A 239 4.67 1.06 -9.15
C THR A 239 3.38 1.52 -8.51
N LEU A 240 2.86 0.72 -7.58
CA LEU A 240 1.77 1.05 -6.68
C LEU A 240 2.36 1.13 -5.27
N ARG A 241 2.39 2.33 -4.71
CA ARG A 241 2.97 2.64 -3.41
C ARG A 241 1.85 3.00 -2.43
N LEU A 242 1.80 2.28 -1.31
CA LEU A 242 0.94 2.57 -0.19
C LEU A 242 1.80 3.05 0.97
N ILE A 243 1.57 4.27 1.42
CA ILE A 243 2.25 4.86 2.58
C ILE A 243 1.21 5.12 3.64
N ARG A 244 1.48 4.69 4.86
CA ARG A 244 0.54 4.88 5.96
C ARG A 244 0.43 6.36 6.36
N ARG A 245 -0.80 6.84 6.52
CA ARG A 245 -1.11 8.21 6.98
C ARG A 245 -1.20 8.30 8.49
N SER A 246 -1.78 7.29 9.13
CA SER A 246 -1.88 7.23 10.58
C SER A 246 -0.54 6.83 11.20
N ALA A 247 -0.19 7.42 12.35
CA ALA A 247 0.84 6.81 13.19
C ALA A 247 0.34 5.43 13.63
N ALA A 248 1.23 4.44 13.74
CA ALA A 248 0.91 3.18 14.39
C ALA A 248 0.22 3.46 15.73
N HIS A 249 -1.00 2.97 15.90
CA HIS A 249 -1.76 3.06 17.12
C HIS A 249 -0.89 2.43 18.19
N GLN A 250 -0.30 3.28 19.03
CA GLN A 250 0.51 2.79 20.13
C GLN A 250 -0.38 1.82 20.91
N PRO A 251 0.14 0.64 21.29
CA PRO A 251 -0.58 -0.30 22.13
C PRO A 251 -1.17 0.50 23.29
N TRP A 252 -2.43 0.23 23.65
CA TRP A 252 -3.10 0.92 24.77
C TRP A 252 -2.17 1.00 25.99
N PHE A 253 -1.39 -0.06 26.22
CA PHE A 253 -0.39 -0.12 27.26
C PHE A 253 0.63 1.02 27.20
N LEU A 254 1.26 1.31 26.06
CA LEU A 254 2.19 2.45 25.92
C LEU A 254 1.48 3.80 26.12
N ARG A 255 0.25 3.93 25.63
CA ARG A 255 -0.54 5.16 25.78
C ARG A 255 -0.92 5.44 27.24
N TYR A 256 -1.18 4.40 28.02
CA TYR A 256 -1.61 4.50 29.42
C TYR A 256 -0.53 4.11 30.44
N TYR A 257 0.67 3.74 30.02
CA TYR A 257 1.75 3.29 30.92
C TYR A 257 2.09 4.37 31.94
N THR A 258 2.40 5.59 31.48
CA THR A 258 2.74 6.72 32.34
C THR A 258 1.64 7.06 33.35
N PRO A 259 0.35 7.23 32.96
CA PRO A 259 -0.70 7.49 33.93
C PRO A 259 -0.96 6.30 34.87
N ILE A 260 -0.81 5.04 34.43
CA ILE A 260 -0.94 3.85 35.28
C ILE A 260 0.19 3.80 36.31
N VAL A 261 1.44 4.01 35.90
CA VAL A 261 2.61 4.05 36.80
C VAL A 261 2.48 5.20 37.80
N PHE A 262 2.04 6.36 37.36
CA PHE A 262 1.79 7.49 38.25
C PHE A 262 0.69 7.17 39.27
N ALA A 263 -0.45 6.64 38.83
CA ALA A 263 -1.56 6.30 39.71
C ALA A 263 -1.17 5.23 40.72
N THR A 264 -0.50 4.16 40.28
CA THR A 264 -0.01 3.09 41.17
C THR A 264 0.99 3.63 42.19
N THR A 265 2.00 4.39 41.75
CA THR A 265 2.99 5.01 42.66
C THR A 265 2.33 5.93 43.68
N PHE A 266 1.37 6.76 43.25
CA PHE A 266 0.66 7.68 44.12
C PHE A 266 -0.21 6.95 45.16
N ILE A 267 -0.93 5.90 44.75
CA ILE A 267 -1.75 5.08 45.64
C ILE A 267 -0.87 4.36 46.67
N THR A 268 0.23 3.73 46.23
CA THR A 268 1.16 3.05 47.14
C THR A 268 1.78 4.02 48.12
N TYR A 269 2.20 5.20 47.68
CA TYR A 269 2.72 6.25 48.55
C TYR A 269 1.69 6.68 49.61
N ARG A 270 0.43 6.93 49.22
CA ARG A 270 -0.65 7.29 50.15
C ARG A 270 -0.91 6.21 51.20
N ILE A 271 -0.92 4.94 50.78
CA ILE A 271 -1.10 3.80 51.69
C ILE A 271 0.04 3.75 52.71
N VAL A 272 1.30 3.77 52.24
CA VAL A 272 2.48 3.73 53.12
C VAL A 272 2.51 4.92 54.07
N HIS A 273 2.29 6.14 53.56
CA HIS A 273 2.24 7.34 54.38
C HIS A 273 1.14 7.27 55.45
N SER A 274 -0.06 6.78 55.09
CA SER A 274 -1.15 6.58 56.05
C SER A 274 -0.83 5.55 57.13
N PHE A 275 -0.13 4.46 56.78
CA PHE A 275 0.30 3.46 57.76
C PHE A 275 1.40 4.00 58.68
N CYS A 276 2.37 4.74 58.14
CA CYS A 276 3.45 5.35 58.90
C CYS A 276 2.92 6.44 59.85
N SER A 277 2.03 7.32 59.39
CA SER A 277 1.44 8.36 60.22
C SER A 277 0.53 7.78 61.31
N ALA A 278 -0.26 6.75 61.01
CA ALA A 278 -1.09 6.06 61.99
C ALA A 278 -0.27 5.31 63.04
N ARG A 279 0.94 4.83 62.69
CA ARG A 279 1.89 4.26 63.66
C ARG A 279 2.53 5.34 64.53
N ALA A 280 2.98 6.45 63.94
CA ALA A 280 3.60 7.55 64.66
C ALA A 280 2.62 8.25 65.63
N ALA A 281 1.33 8.26 65.33
CA ALA A 281 0.30 8.80 66.23
C ALA A 281 -0.07 7.86 67.40
N LYS A 282 0.39 6.60 67.37
CA LYS A 282 0.14 5.59 68.42
C LYS A 282 1.34 5.37 69.34
N SER A 283 2.52 5.90 69.01
CA SER A 283 3.71 5.93 69.87
C SER A 283 3.77 7.22 70.66
#